data_AF-A0A7C7UTW6-F1
#
_entry.id   AF-A0A7C7UTW6-F1
#
_cell.length_a   1.000
_cell.length_b   1.000
_cell.length_c   1.000
_cell.angle_alpha   90.00
_cell.angle_beta   90.00
_cell.angle_gamma   90.00
#
_symmetry.space_group_name_H-M   'P 1'
#
loop_
_entity.id
_entity.type
_entity.pdbx_description
1 polymer ?
#
loop_
_entity_poly.entity_id
_entity_poly.type
_entity_poly.pdbx_seq_one_letter_code
_entity_poly.pdbx_strand_id
1 'polypeptide(L)'
;VPAGAIPKDGPSAGVTMATALVSLFTGRPIRSDLAMTGEITLRGQVLPVGGIKQKVLAAYQAGLETVILPKRNEVDLDDLPHEAREKMHFILVDKVDQVITSALRDGRVGE
;
A
#
# COMPACT_ATOMS: atom_id res chain seq x y z
N VAL A 1 0.18 -8.06 -13.70
CA VAL A 1 1.18 -7.10 -13.18
C VAL A 1 1.95 -6.53 -14.37
N PRO A 2 2.06 -5.20 -14.57
CA PRO A 2 2.71 -4.66 -15.78
C PRO A 2 4.22 -4.96 -15.78
N ALA A 3 4.82 -5.05 -16.97
CA ALA A 3 6.16 -5.59 -17.25
C ALA A 3 6.32 -7.08 -16.87
N GLY A 4 5.77 -7.97 -17.71
CA GLY A 4 5.74 -9.42 -17.49
C GLY A 4 7.10 -10.14 -17.53
N ALA A 5 8.15 -9.50 -18.06
CA ALA A 5 9.49 -10.09 -18.16
C ALA A 5 10.40 -9.75 -16.96
N ILE A 6 9.97 -8.85 -16.06
CA ILE A 6 10.74 -8.47 -14.88
C ILE A 6 10.24 -9.31 -13.70
N PRO A 7 11.07 -10.16 -13.08
CA PRO A 7 10.71 -10.90 -11.87
C PRO A 7 10.23 -9.93 -10.78
N LYS A 8 9.03 -10.18 -10.26
CA LYS A 8 8.44 -9.40 -9.15
C LYS A 8 8.27 -10.29 -7.94
N ASP A 9 9.33 -11.00 -7.60
CA ASP A 9 9.34 -11.92 -6.47
C ASP A 9 9.46 -11.16 -5.15
N GLY A 10 8.47 -11.37 -4.28
CA GLY A 10 8.49 -10.86 -2.91
C GLY A 10 7.07 -10.84 -2.31
N PRO A 11 6.90 -11.24 -1.04
CA PRO A 11 5.57 -11.31 -0.39
C PRO A 11 4.94 -9.91 -0.19
N SER A 12 5.71 -8.84 -0.38
CA SER A 12 5.35 -7.46 -0.04
C SER A 12 4.20 -6.82 -0.84
N ALA A 13 3.66 -7.52 -1.85
CA ALA A 13 2.48 -7.13 -2.62
C ALA A 13 1.18 -7.78 -2.11
N GLY A 14 1.22 -8.52 -0.99
CA GLY A 14 0.07 -9.25 -0.44
C GLY A 14 -1.15 -8.36 -0.21
N VAL A 15 -0.95 -7.21 0.44
CA VAL A 15 -2.04 -6.23 0.69
C VAL A 15 -2.59 -5.62 -0.61
N THR A 16 -1.73 -5.41 -1.61
CA THR A 16 -2.12 -4.89 -2.93
C THR A 16 -3.01 -5.86 -3.67
N MET A 17 -2.62 -7.15 -3.71
CA MET A 17 -3.40 -8.20 -4.34
C MET A 17 -4.74 -8.39 -3.63
N ALA A 18 -4.75 -8.43 -2.30
CA ALA A 18 -5.98 -8.53 -1.52
C ALA A 18 -6.93 -7.37 -1.83
N THR A 19 -6.43 -6.13 -1.82
CA THR A 19 -7.26 -4.94 -2.12
C THR A 19 -7.80 -4.97 -3.54
N ALA A 20 -7.00 -5.36 -4.52
CA ALA A 20 -7.44 -5.50 -5.92
C ALA A 20 -8.57 -6.53 -6.07
N LEU A 21 -8.46 -7.68 -5.40
CA LEU A 21 -9.51 -8.69 -5.40
C LEU A 21 -10.78 -8.18 -4.73
N VAL A 22 -10.68 -7.52 -3.57
CA VAL A 22 -11.85 -6.95 -2.89
C VAL A 22 -12.51 -5.87 -3.76
N SER A 23 -11.73 -5.01 -4.41
CA SER A 23 -12.24 -4.03 -5.36
C SER A 23 -13.02 -4.69 -6.49
N LEU A 24 -12.46 -5.74 -7.11
CA LEU A 24 -13.10 -6.50 -8.18
C LEU A 24 -14.41 -7.15 -7.74
N PHE A 25 -14.45 -7.78 -6.57
CA PHE A 25 -15.64 -8.48 -6.08
C PHE A 25 -16.72 -7.56 -5.53
N THR A 26 -16.36 -6.39 -5.00
CA THR A 26 -17.31 -5.43 -4.42
C THR A 26 -17.78 -4.37 -5.41
N GLY A 27 -17.06 -4.22 -6.52
CA GLY A 27 -17.27 -3.15 -7.49
C GLY A 27 -16.86 -1.76 -6.96
N ARG A 28 -16.12 -1.68 -5.84
CA ARG A 28 -15.67 -0.41 -5.26
C ARG A 28 -14.32 -0.01 -5.84
N PRO A 29 -14.15 1.21 -6.40
CA PRO A 29 -12.89 1.62 -6.98
C PRO A 29 -11.84 1.90 -5.89
N ILE A 30 -10.58 1.56 -6.21
CA ILE A 30 -9.42 1.90 -5.37
C ILE A 30 -9.05 3.37 -5.63
N ARG A 31 -8.69 4.09 -4.57
CA ARG A 31 -8.10 5.43 -4.66
C ARG A 31 -6.86 5.45 -5.55
N SER A 32 -6.78 6.41 -6.47
CA SER A 32 -5.70 6.52 -7.45
C SER A 32 -4.44 7.22 -6.93
N ASP A 33 -4.54 7.91 -5.79
CA ASP A 33 -3.51 8.76 -5.17
C ASP A 33 -2.65 8.02 -4.14
N LEU A 34 -2.82 6.70 -3.99
CA LEU A 34 -2.13 5.91 -2.96
C LEU A 34 -1.17 4.85 -3.50
N ALA A 35 -0.14 4.57 -2.71
CA ALA A 35 0.66 3.36 -2.76
C ALA A 35 0.40 2.49 -1.52
N MET A 36 0.68 1.18 -1.61
CA MET A 36 0.64 0.29 -0.47
C MET A 36 1.69 -0.82 -0.58
N THR A 37 2.22 -1.25 0.55
CA THR A 37 3.10 -2.43 0.65
C THR A 37 2.85 -3.15 1.97
N GLY A 38 3.04 -4.47 1.98
CA GLY A 38 2.81 -5.29 3.15
C GLY A 38 2.60 -6.74 2.75
N GLU A 39 3.22 -7.64 3.50
CA GLU A 39 2.89 -9.05 3.44
C GLU A 39 1.60 -9.32 4.23
N ILE A 40 0.76 -10.22 3.73
CA ILE A 40 -0.49 -10.59 4.38
C ILE A 40 -0.46 -12.06 4.81
N THR A 41 -0.90 -12.34 6.02
CA THR A 41 -1.12 -13.71 6.50
C THR A 41 -2.55 -14.17 6.21
N LEU A 42 -2.80 -15.49 6.24
CA LEU A 42 -4.16 -16.04 6.16
C LEU A 42 -5.09 -15.57 7.30
N ARG A 43 -4.52 -15.08 8.42
CA ARG A 43 -5.27 -14.50 9.54
C ARG A 43 -5.55 -13.01 9.37
N GLY A 44 -5.19 -12.43 8.23
CA GLY A 44 -5.41 -11.02 7.91
C GLY A 44 -4.44 -10.05 8.60
N GLN A 45 -3.36 -10.53 9.21
CA GLN A 45 -2.30 -9.67 9.74
C GLN A 45 -1.45 -9.11 8.61
N VAL A 46 -1.05 -7.83 8.75
CA VAL A 46 -0.10 -7.16 7.85
C VAL A 46 1.28 -7.21 8.49
N LEU A 47 2.22 -7.83 7.80
CA LEU A 47 3.59 -8.06 8.27
C LEU A 47 4.57 -7.03 7.66
N PRO A 48 5.66 -6.71 8.36
CA PRO A 48 6.66 -5.76 7.90
C PRO A 48 7.36 -6.26 6.64
N VAL A 49 7.81 -5.30 5.83
CA VAL A 49 8.51 -5.58 4.57
C VAL A 49 9.79 -4.78 4.49
N GLY A 50 10.76 -5.28 3.74
CA GLY A 50 11.99 -4.56 3.47
C GLY A 50 11.83 -3.45 2.43
N GLY A 51 12.83 -2.56 2.39
CA GLY A 51 12.99 -1.54 1.36
C GLY A 51 11.99 -0.38 1.44
N ILE A 52 11.56 -0.01 2.66
CA ILE A 52 10.57 1.06 2.86
C ILE A 52 11.05 2.38 2.29
N LYS A 53 12.30 2.76 2.53
CA LYS A 53 12.89 3.98 1.99
C LYS A 53 12.77 4.06 0.47
N GLN A 54 13.16 3.02 -0.26
CA GLN A 54 13.09 3.00 -1.73
C GLN A 54 11.63 3.04 -2.21
N LYS A 55 10.73 2.31 -1.54
CA LYS A 55 9.31 2.24 -1.92
C LYS A 55 8.58 3.57 -1.69
N VAL A 56 8.82 4.23 -0.56
CA VAL A 56 8.24 5.53 -0.25
C VAL A 56 8.78 6.59 -1.20
N LEU A 57 10.09 6.60 -1.47
CA LEU A 57 10.67 7.54 -2.44
C LEU A 57 10.15 7.32 -3.86
N ALA A 58 9.93 6.07 -4.28
CA ALA A 58 9.31 5.78 -5.57
C ALA A 58 7.86 6.29 -5.62
N ALA A 59 7.09 6.13 -4.55
CA ALA A 59 5.73 6.68 -4.46
C ALA A 59 5.72 8.21 -4.49
N TYR A 60 6.63 8.86 -3.75
CA TYR A 60 6.83 10.31 -3.79
C TYR A 60 7.16 10.82 -5.19
N GLN A 61 8.12 10.18 -5.88
CA GLN A 61 8.52 10.53 -7.24
C GLN A 61 7.41 10.30 -8.27
N ALA A 62 6.54 9.33 -8.03
CA ALA A 62 5.35 9.09 -8.85
C ALA A 62 4.21 10.10 -8.59
N GLY A 63 4.39 11.04 -7.66
CA GLY A 63 3.39 12.05 -7.31
C GLY A 63 2.22 11.50 -6.51
N LEU A 64 2.38 10.36 -5.83
CA LEU A 64 1.36 9.80 -4.95
C LEU A 64 1.37 10.55 -3.61
N GLU A 65 0.18 10.79 -3.07
CA GLU A 65 0.01 11.58 -1.85
C GLU A 65 0.02 10.71 -0.59
N THR A 66 -0.45 9.47 -0.71
CA THR A 66 -0.66 8.57 0.43
C THR A 66 0.13 7.27 0.29
N VAL A 67 0.72 6.77 1.39
CA VAL A 67 1.34 5.43 1.45
C VAL A 67 0.77 4.64 2.63
N ILE A 68 0.24 3.45 2.35
CA ILE A 68 -0.16 2.49 3.37
C ILE A 68 1.02 1.56 3.68
N LEU A 69 1.44 1.50 4.94
CA LEU A 69 2.60 0.72 5.40
C LEU A 69 2.24 -0.17 6.61
N PRO A 70 2.91 -1.31 6.80
CA PRO A 70 2.79 -2.08 8.03
C PRO A 70 3.21 -1.21 9.21
N LYS A 71 2.47 -1.22 10.31
CA LYS A 71 2.77 -0.40 11.50
C LYS A 71 4.17 -0.69 12.06
N ARG A 72 4.64 -1.92 11.94
CA ARG A 72 6.00 -2.32 12.36
C ARG A 72 7.12 -1.68 11.52
N ASN A 73 6.80 -1.11 10.35
CA ASN A 73 7.73 -0.34 9.53
C ASN A 73 7.74 1.17 9.87
N GLU A 74 7.03 1.60 10.92
CA GLU A 74 7.05 3.01 11.36
C GLU A 74 8.46 3.51 11.67
N VAL A 75 9.30 2.65 12.25
CA VAL A 75 10.71 2.96 12.55
C VAL A 75 11.53 3.27 11.30
N ASP A 76 11.16 2.74 10.13
CA ASP A 76 11.87 3.00 8.87
C ASP A 76 11.55 4.40 8.30
N LEU A 77 10.54 5.09 8.83
CA LEU A 77 10.19 6.45 8.40
C LEU A 77 11.22 7.49 8.84
N ASP A 78 12.00 7.20 9.87
CA ASP A 78 13.08 8.08 10.34
C ASP A 78 14.25 8.16 9.34
N ASP A 79 14.40 7.15 8.47
CA ASP A 79 15.43 7.10 7.43
C ASP A 79 15.07 7.85 6.14
N LEU A 80 13.86 8.41 6.07
CA LEU A 80 13.35 9.15 4.92
C LEU A 80 13.91 10.58 4.88
N PRO A 81 14.19 11.13 3.69
CA PRO A 81 14.45 12.55 3.53
C PRO A 81 13.27 13.38 4.07
N HIS A 82 13.58 14.47 4.79
CA HIS A 82 12.59 15.35 5.44
C HIS A 82 11.44 15.74 4.52
N GLU A 83 11.76 16.12 3.28
CA GLU A 83 10.78 16.56 2.30
C GLU A 83 9.75 15.46 1.94
N ALA A 84 10.19 14.21 1.79
CA ALA A 84 9.28 13.09 1.52
C ALA A 84 8.45 12.75 2.76
N ARG A 85 9.06 12.79 3.95
CA ARG A 85 8.38 12.52 5.22
C ARG A 85 7.28 13.54 5.52
N GLU A 86 7.48 14.81 5.21
CA GLU A 86 6.48 15.86 5.47
C GLU A 86 5.37 15.92 4.40
N LYS A 87 5.70 15.68 3.13
CA LYS A 87 4.74 15.83 2.03
C LYS A 87 3.84 14.61 1.83
N MET A 88 4.24 13.43 2.32
CA MET A 88 3.45 12.21 2.16
C MET A 88 2.59 11.93 3.39
N HIS A 89 1.38 11.43 3.15
CA HIS A 89 0.50 10.93 4.19
C HIS A 89 0.74 9.43 4.43
N PHE A 90 1.14 9.06 5.65
CA PHE A 90 1.40 7.66 6.01
C PHE A 90 0.21 7.07 6.78
N ILE A 91 -0.30 5.95 6.30
CA ILE A 91 -1.34 5.16 6.97
C ILE A 91 -0.70 3.86 7.47
N LEU A 92 -0.53 3.76 8.79
CA LEU A 92 0.07 2.61 9.45
C LEU A 92 -1.00 1.57 9.80
N VAL A 93 -0.80 0.32 9.37
CA VAL A 93 -1.79 -0.76 9.52
C VAL A 93 -1.19 -2.02 10.15
N ASP A 94 -1.99 -2.73 10.94
CA ASP A 94 -1.66 -4.05 11.51
C ASP A 94 -2.51 -5.17 10.87
N LYS A 95 -3.62 -4.81 10.23
CA LYS A 95 -4.57 -5.76 9.62
C LYS A 95 -5.10 -5.30 8.26
N VAL A 96 -5.52 -6.27 7.47
CA VAL A 96 -5.98 -6.07 6.08
C VAL A 96 -7.29 -5.28 5.97
N ASP A 97 -8.17 -5.39 6.96
CA ASP A 97 -9.40 -4.59 7.04
C ASP A 97 -9.11 -3.09 7.05
N GLN A 98 -8.08 -2.66 7.77
CA GLN A 98 -7.62 -1.26 7.78
C GLN A 98 -7.11 -0.82 6.40
N VAL A 99 -6.41 -1.71 5.67
CA VAL A 99 -5.98 -1.44 4.29
C VAL A 99 -7.20 -1.23 3.39
N ILE A 100 -8.16 -2.15 3.42
CA ILE A 100 -9.35 -2.13 2.58
C ILE A 100 -10.16 -0.85 2.83
N THR A 101 -10.40 -0.50 4.10
CA THR A 101 -11.14 0.71 4.47
C THR A 101 -10.43 1.98 4.02
N SER A 102 -9.09 2.01 4.08
CA SER A 102 -8.32 3.19 3.68
C SER A 102 -8.20 3.34 2.16
N ALA A 103 -8.23 2.21 1.43
CA ALA A 103 -7.92 2.18 0.01
C ALA A 103 -9.14 2.25 -0.92
N LEU A 104 -10.30 1.72 -0.49
CA LEU A 104 -11.50 1.70 -1.33
C LEU A 104 -12.35 2.96 -1.11
N ARG A 105 -12.85 3.53 -2.21
CA ARG A 105 -13.84 4.62 -2.17
C ARG A 105 -15.22 4.08 -1.79
N ASP A 106 -16.08 4.99 -1.33
CA ASP A 106 -17.51 4.73 -1.18
C ASP A 106 -18.20 4.85 -2.55
N GLY A 107 -19.10 3.93 -2.86
CA GLY A 107 -19.78 3.82 -4.16
C GLY A 107 -19.28 2.67 -5.04
N ARG A 108 -20.14 2.18 -5.95
CA ARG A 108 -19.80 1.17 -6.96
C ARG A 108 -19.44 1.83 -8.28
N VAL A 109 -18.58 1.18 -9.07
CA VAL A 109 -18.26 1.61 -10.43
C VAL A 109 -19.56 1.60 -11.27
N GLY A 110 -20.05 2.79 -11.65
CA GLY A 110 -21.24 2.96 -12.49
C GLY A 110 -22.48 3.54 -11.80
N GLU A 111 -22.41 3.81 -10.49
CA GLU A 111 -23.33 4.70 -9.76
C GLU A 111 -22.69 6.09 -9.60
#